data_AF-A0A0U5ET93-F1
#
_entry.id   AF-A0A0U5ET93-F1
#
_cell.length_a   1.000
_cell.length_b   1.000
_cell.length_c   1.000
_cell.angle_alpha   90.00
_cell.angle_beta   90.00
_cell.angle_gamma   90.00
#
_symmetry.space_group_name_H-M   'P 1'
#
loop_
_entity.id
_entity.type
_entity.pdbx_description
1 polymer ?
#
loop_
_entity_poly.entity_id
_entity_poly.type
_entity_poly.pdbx_seq_one_letter_code
_entity_poly.pdbx_strand_id
1 'polypeptide(L)' 'MDGLTFGSCRKALLCGQQKINRHEPGSEFEPKALHPQPGSMDICFLTDTPLDEFIEILNEHSIEIIA' A
#
# COMPACT_ATOMS: atom_id res chain seq x y z
N MET A 1 -1.48 -9.07 2.47
CA MET A 1 -1.99 -8.43 1.24
C MET A 1 -1.46 -9.20 0.05
N ASP A 2 -2.31 -9.43 -0.95
CA ASP A 2 -1.90 -10.15 -2.16
C ASP A 2 -1.58 -9.18 -3.29
N GLY A 3 -0.54 -9.52 -4.05
CA GLY A 3 -0.20 -8.82 -5.28
C GLY A 3 -1.08 -9.27 -6.43
N LEU A 4 -1.59 -8.32 -7.22
CA LEU A 4 -2.34 -8.59 -8.45
C LEU A 4 -1.65 -7.93 -9.64
N THR A 5 -1.51 -8.68 -10.74
CA THR A 5 -1.20 -8.11 -12.06
C THR A 5 -2.46 -8.14 -12.92
N PHE A 6 -2.80 -7.01 -13.55
CA PHE A 6 -4.02 -6.87 -14.36
C PHE A 6 -3.81 -5.90 -15.53
N GLY A 7 -4.67 -5.97 -16.54
CA GLY A 7 -4.57 -5.15 -17.75
C GLY A 7 -3.20 -5.30 -18.43
N SER A 8 -2.67 -4.21 -18.97
CA SER A 8 -1.36 -4.15 -19.63
C SER A 8 -0.20 -4.20 -18.63
N CYS A 9 -0.05 -5.31 -17.90
CA CYS A 9 1.00 -5.54 -16.90
C CYS A 9 1.01 -4.54 -15.74
N ARG A 10 -0.13 -3.95 -15.39
CA ARG A 10 -0.26 -3.06 -14.23
C ARG A 10 -0.28 -3.88 -12.96
N LYS A 11 0.39 -3.39 -11.92
CA LYS A 11 0.48 -4.05 -10.61
C LYS A 11 -0.35 -3.32 -9.57
N ALA A 12 -0.97 -4.07 -8.67
CA ALA A 12 -1.68 -3.52 -7.51
C ALA A 12 -1.49 -4.41 -6.27
N LEU A 13 -1.75 -3.83 -5.11
CA LEU A 13 -1.97 -4.54 -3.86
C LEU A 13 -3.47 -4.60 -3.57
N LEU A 14 -3.99 -5.77 -3.26
CA LEU A 14 -5.38 -5.96 -2.86
C LEU A 14 -5.53 -5.77 -1.34
N CYS A 15 -6.56 -5.01 -0.96
CA CYS A 15 -6.94 -4.70 0.42
C CYS A 15 -8.44 -4.96 0.57
N GLY A 16 -8.81 -6.15 1.04
CA GLY A 16 -10.21 -6.59 1.04
C GLY A 16 -10.80 -6.56 -0.38
N GLN A 17 -11.84 -5.77 -0.59
CA GLN A 17 -12.49 -5.59 -1.90
C GLN A 17 -11.97 -4.37 -2.69
N GLN A 18 -10.97 -3.67 -2.17
CA GLN A 18 -10.35 -2.49 -2.77
C GLN A 18 -8.92 -2.80 -3.20
N LYS A 19 -8.30 -1.88 -3.94
CA LYS A 19 -6.91 -2.02 -4.39
C LYS A 19 -6.14 -0.71 -4.39
N ILE A 20 -4.83 -0.80 -4.22
CA ILE A 20 -3.88 0.28 -4.44
C ILE A 20 -3.04 -0.07 -5.68
N ASN A 21 -3.17 0.71 -6.75
CA ASN A 21 -2.34 0.55 -7.93
C ASN A 21 -0.92 1.06 -7.63
N ARG A 22 0.09 0.33 -8.10
CA ARG A 22 1.50 0.69 -7.93
C ARG A 22 2.06 1.15 -9.27
N HIS A 23 2.55 2.39 -9.30
CA HIS A 23 3.32 2.93 -10.42
C HIS A 23 4.75 3.17 -9.93
N GLU A 24 5.74 2.79 -10.74
CA GLU A 24 7.14 3.09 -10.43
C GLU A 24 7.42 4.57 -10.72
N PRO A 25 8.16 5.28 -9.84
CA PRO A 25 8.49 6.69 -10.06
C PRO A 25 9.19 6.91 -11.40
N GLY A 26 8.71 7.86 -12.20
CA GLY A 26 9.21 8.13 -13.56
C GLY A 26 8.66 7.19 -14.64
N SER A 27 7.91 6.16 -14.28
CA SER A 27 7.26 5.21 -15.21
C SER A 27 5.76 5.09 -14.93
N GLU A 28 5.12 6.19 -14.54
CA GLU A 28 3.69 6.19 -14.24
C GLU A 28 2.85 6.20 -15.52
N PHE A 29 1.67 5.56 -15.45
CA PHE A 29 0.69 5.57 -16.52
C PHE A 29 -0.16 6.85 -16.50
N GLU A 30 -0.49 7.39 -17.68
CA GLU A 30 -1.42 8.51 -17.82
C GLU A 30 -2.91 8.06 -17.83
N PRO A 31 -3.84 8.87 -17.31
CA PRO A 31 -3.58 10.11 -16.55
C PRO A 31 -3.07 9.81 -15.13
N LYS A 32 -2.21 10.68 -14.61
CA LYS A 32 -1.70 10.64 -13.23
C LYS A 32 -1.91 11.96 -12.48
N ALA A 33 -1.59 11.96 -11.19
CA ALA A 33 -1.54 13.20 -10.40
C ALA A 33 -0.56 14.19 -11.05
N LEU A 34 -0.84 15.49 -10.94
CA LEU A 34 0.00 16.54 -11.55
C LEU A 34 1.45 16.51 -11.07
N HIS A 35 1.64 16.18 -9.78
CA HIS A 35 2.95 16.04 -9.15
C HIS A 35 3.00 14.71 -8.38
N PRO A 36 3.25 13.57 -9.05
CA PRO A 36 3.35 12.28 -8.38
C PRO A 36 4.62 12.27 -7.51
N GLN A 37 4.46 12.02 -6.22
CA GLN A 37 5.55 12.11 -5.25
C GLN A 37 5.59 10.84 -4.38
N PRO A 38 6.66 10.04 -4.43
CA PRO A 38 6.82 8.93 -3.50
C PRO A 38 6.84 9.42 -2.05
N GLY A 39 6.17 8.69 -1.17
CA GLY A 39 6.08 9.02 0.26
C GLY A 39 5.09 10.14 0.61
N SER A 40 4.32 10.68 -0.34
CA SER A 40 3.28 11.68 -0.04
C SER A 40 1.94 11.11 0.43
N MET A 41 1.84 9.78 0.49
CA MET A 41 0.63 9.08 0.89
C MET A 41 0.52 9.04 2.41
N ASP A 42 -0.61 9.55 2.92
CA ASP A 42 -1.02 9.42 4.32
C ASP A 42 -2.36 8.68 4.34
N ILE A 43 -2.36 7.44 4.85
CA ILE A 43 -3.51 6.54 4.80
C ILE A 43 -3.66 5.78 6.11
N CYS A 44 -4.92 5.56 6.50
CA CYS A 44 -5.30 4.73 7.62
C CYS A 44 -6.07 3.51 7.10
N PHE A 45 -5.60 2.31 7.44
CA PHE A 45 -6.34 1.07 7.19
C PHE A 45 -7.10 0.66 8.44
N LEU A 46 -8.30 0.13 8.23
CA LEU A 46 -9.04 -0.59 9.26
C LEU A 46 -8.63 -2.07 9.21
N THR A 47 -8.56 -2.69 10.37
CA THR A 47 -8.27 -4.12 10.53
C THR A 47 -9.19 -4.72 11.58
N ASP A 48 -9.58 -5.98 11.37
CA ASP A 48 -10.31 -6.77 12.35
C ASP A 48 -9.36 -7.40 13.39
N THR A 49 -8.05 -7.35 13.14
CA THR A 49 -7.01 -7.78 14.09
C THR A 49 -6.95 -6.81 15.28
N PRO A 50 -7.05 -7.30 16.53
CA PRO A 50 -6.83 -6.48 17.71
C PRO A 50 -5.49 -5.72 17.66
N LEU A 51 -5.47 -4.50 18.19
CA LEU A 51 -4.30 -3.63 18.07
C LEU A 51 -3.03 -4.25 18.70
N ASP A 52 -3.16 -4.91 19.85
CA ASP A 52 -2.04 -5.54 20.54
C ASP A 52 -1.39 -6.64 19.68
N GLU A 53 -2.20 -7.49 19.03
CA GLU A 53 -1.73 -8.52 18.09
C GLU A 53 -1.10 -7.88 16.84
N PHE A 54 -1.67 -6.79 16.34
CA PHE A 54 -1.12 -6.10 15.18
C PHE A 54 0.25 -5.46 15.47
N ILE A 55 0.44 -4.93 16.69
CA ILE A 55 1.74 -4.42 17.16
C ILE A 55 2.78 -5.55 17.20
N GLU A 56 2.42 -6.74 17.69
CA GLU A 56 3.30 -7.90 17.68
C GLU A 56 3.73 -8.28 16.26
N ILE A 57 2.79 -8.33 15.30
CA ILE A 57 3.08 -8.61 13.88
C ILE A 57 4.10 -7.60 13.32
N LEU A 58 3.94 -6.31 13.61
CA LEU A 58 4.89 -5.28 13.16
C LEU A 58 6.29 -5.50 13.75
N ASN A 59 6.37 -5.81 15.04
CA ASN A 59 7.63 -6.10 15.73
C ASN A 59 8.32 -7.35 15.16
N GLU A 60 7.58 -8.43 14.90
CA GLU A 60 8.10 -9.65 14.28
C GLU A 60 8.73 -9.38 12.90
N HIS A 61 8.16 -8.45 12.15
CA HIS A 61 8.68 -8.02 10.85
C HIS A 61 9.73 -6.90 10.94
N SER A 62 10.16 -6.54 12.16
CA SER A 62 11.13 -5.47 12.41
C SER A 62 10.70 -4.12 11.83
N ILE A 63 9.39 -3.84 11.86
CA ILE A 63 8.82 -2.55 11.45
C ILE A 63 8.72 -1.63 12.65
N GLU A 64 9.34 -0.46 12.55
CA GLU A 64 9.28 0.58 13.59
C GLU A 64 7.89 1.21 13.67
N ILE A 65 7.36 1.34 14.89
CA ILE A 65 6.12 2.08 15.17
C ILE A 65 6.49 3.53 15.49
N ILE A 66 6.03 4.45 14.65
CA ILE A 66 6.22 5.89 14.82
C ILE A 66 5.12 6.48 15.72
N ALA A 67 5.49 7.40 16.61
CA ALA A 67 4.61 8.09 17.56
C ALA A 67 4.52 9.58 17.27
#